data_AF-A0AAV3XGM9-F1
#
_entry.id   AF-A0AAV3XGM9-F1
#
_cell.length_a   1.000
_cell.length_b   1.000
_cell.length_c   1.000
_cell.angle_alpha   90.00
_cell.angle_beta   90.00
_cell.angle_gamma   90.00
#
_symmetry.space_group_name_H-M   'P 1'
#
loop_
_entity.id
_entity.type
_entity.pdbx_description
1 polymer ?
#
loop_
_entity_poly.entity_id
_entity_poly.type
_entity_poly.pdbx_seq_one_letter_code
_entity_poly.pdbx_strand_id
1 'polypeptide(L)'
;MVEKAIQAGGVGLASSILPGVAAALLAIDLAATTAIQTEMVYEIAAAYGMDLQDPARKGEVLAIFGLALGGSNAMKAGLGFLRNVPLAGAMIGASTNATMLYALGYAAREFYEAKVREDAAQPGTETLQAIQQQSEKYLDVAIAQQAVMDQIMVHTILASYPNKNWEDILPELKALQLNADSLNKIAANIKSPEPLDALLDQLNPDFAVPLLAQCRRIAESNGEVSEPEQRVLDAILQKLNRQDVAGISA
;
A
#
# COMPACT_ATOMS: atom_id res chain seq x y z
N MET A 1 20.66 -4.20 4.19
CA MET A 1 19.63 -5.23 3.91
C MET A 1 19.01 -5.00 2.53
N VAL A 2 18.70 -3.76 2.15
CA VAL A 2 18.59 -3.27 0.76
C VAL A 2 19.63 -3.87 -0.21
N GLU A 3 20.90 -3.93 0.21
CA GLU A 3 22.00 -4.47 -0.58
C GLU A 3 21.85 -5.95 -0.96
N LYS A 4 21.18 -6.76 -0.11
CA LYS A 4 20.94 -8.20 -0.36
C LYS A 4 19.81 -8.42 -1.36
N ALA A 5 18.73 -7.63 -1.29
CA ALA A 5 17.64 -7.66 -2.26
C ALA A 5 18.08 -7.16 -3.65
N ILE A 6 18.93 -6.12 -3.69
CA ILE A 6 19.53 -5.62 -4.92
C ILE A 6 20.54 -6.63 -5.50
N GLN A 7 21.36 -7.30 -4.69
CA GLN A 7 22.25 -8.37 -5.18
C GLN A 7 21.50 -9.59 -5.71
N ALA A 8 20.37 -9.97 -5.11
CA ALA A 8 19.57 -11.11 -5.56
C ALA A 8 18.70 -10.79 -6.78
N GLY A 9 18.19 -9.55 -6.93
CA GLY A 9 17.29 -9.12 -8.02
C GLY A 9 17.94 -8.31 -9.16
N GLY A 10 19.14 -7.79 -8.97
CA GLY A 10 19.69 -6.66 -9.74
C GLY A 10 20.25 -6.93 -11.14
N VAL A 11 20.20 -8.14 -11.67
CA VAL A 11 20.80 -8.45 -13.00
C VAL A 11 19.76 -8.63 -14.11
N GLY A 12 18.45 -8.70 -13.79
CA GLY A 12 17.43 -9.12 -14.77
C GLY A 12 16.47 -8.05 -15.32
N LEU A 13 16.31 -6.90 -14.66
CA LEU A 13 15.18 -5.98 -14.95
C LEU A 13 15.58 -4.59 -15.46
N ALA A 14 16.88 -4.25 -15.50
CA ALA A 14 17.34 -2.92 -15.87
C ALA A 14 17.46 -2.66 -17.39
N SER A 15 17.32 -3.67 -18.26
CA SER A 15 17.79 -3.56 -19.65
C SER A 15 16.71 -3.32 -20.72
N SER A 16 15.42 -3.15 -20.40
CA SER A 16 14.37 -3.21 -21.45
C SER A 16 13.42 -2.01 -21.56
N ILE A 17 13.63 -0.88 -20.89
CA ILE A 17 12.68 0.25 -21.00
C ILE A 17 13.38 1.62 -21.07
N LEU A 18 13.51 2.18 -22.28
CA LEU A 18 13.53 3.63 -22.54
C LEU A 18 12.91 3.86 -23.94
N PRO A 19 11.96 4.82 -24.12
CA PRO A 19 12.26 6.26 -24.02
C PRO A 19 11.18 7.18 -23.38
N GLY A 20 11.62 8.36 -22.93
CA GLY A 20 10.80 9.53 -22.55
C GLY A 20 11.05 10.03 -21.12
N VAL A 21 11.44 11.29 -20.91
CA VAL A 21 11.93 11.83 -19.61
C VAL A 21 10.87 11.76 -18.48
N ALA A 22 9.58 11.74 -18.81
CA ALA A 22 8.52 11.47 -17.83
C ALA A 22 8.32 9.96 -17.54
N ALA A 23 8.53 9.09 -18.55
CA ALA A 23 8.49 7.64 -18.38
C ALA A 23 9.70 7.12 -17.60
N ALA A 24 10.86 7.77 -17.70
CA ALA A 24 12.04 7.43 -16.91
C ALA A 24 11.83 7.69 -15.41
N LEU A 25 11.25 8.82 -15.01
CA LEU A 25 10.92 9.12 -13.61
C LEU A 25 9.81 8.20 -13.07
N LEU A 26 8.74 7.97 -13.85
CA LEU A 26 7.70 7.00 -13.49
C LEU A 26 8.23 5.56 -13.40
N ALA A 27 9.18 5.17 -14.27
CA ALA A 27 9.82 3.86 -14.21
C ALA A 27 10.78 3.74 -13.02
N ILE A 28 11.47 4.82 -12.63
CA ILE A 28 12.32 4.86 -11.43
C ILE A 28 11.47 4.73 -10.16
N ASP A 29 10.38 5.49 -10.04
CA ASP A 29 9.48 5.42 -8.89
C ASP A 29 8.76 4.07 -8.81
N LEU A 30 8.35 3.52 -9.96
CA LEU A 30 7.78 2.17 -10.03
C LEU A 30 8.79 1.09 -9.66
N ALA A 31 10.03 1.20 -10.14
CA ALA A 31 11.09 0.24 -9.80
C ALA A 31 11.47 0.31 -8.31
N ALA A 32 11.54 1.51 -7.73
CA ALA A 32 11.86 1.71 -6.32
C ALA A 32 10.74 1.18 -5.40
N THR A 33 9.47 1.49 -5.70
CA THR A 33 8.33 0.98 -4.93
C THR A 33 8.17 -0.53 -5.06
N THR A 34 8.37 -1.09 -6.27
CA THR A 34 8.38 -2.55 -6.48
C THR A 34 9.53 -3.22 -5.72
N ALA A 35 10.69 -2.58 -5.63
CA ALA A 35 11.82 -3.10 -4.86
C ALA A 35 11.49 -3.18 -3.36
N ILE A 36 10.90 -2.12 -2.78
CA ILE A 36 10.45 -2.11 -1.38
C ILE A 36 9.38 -3.17 -1.14
N GLN A 37 8.39 -3.27 -2.04
CA GLN A 37 7.33 -4.28 -1.96
C GLN A 37 7.90 -5.71 -2.05
N THR A 38 8.91 -5.91 -2.89
CA THR A 38 9.63 -7.18 -2.97
C THR A 38 10.39 -7.45 -1.67
N GLU A 39 11.12 -6.48 -1.13
CA GLU A 39 11.84 -6.61 0.15
C GLU A 39 10.89 -7.02 1.27
N MET A 40 9.72 -6.38 1.38
CA MET A 40 8.69 -6.78 2.34
C MET A 40 8.28 -8.25 2.19
N VAL A 41 8.09 -8.76 0.97
CA VAL A 41 7.77 -10.18 0.75
C VAL A 41 8.91 -11.09 1.20
N TYR A 42 10.17 -10.70 0.99
CA TYR A 42 11.34 -11.44 1.51
C TYR A 42 11.42 -11.40 3.04
N GLU A 43 11.11 -10.27 3.68
CA GLU A 43 11.07 -10.16 5.15
C GLU A 43 9.96 -11.05 5.74
N ILE A 44 8.79 -11.10 5.10
CA ILE A 44 7.72 -12.05 5.49
C ILE A 44 8.21 -13.49 5.29
N ALA A 45 8.88 -13.81 4.18
CA ALA A 45 9.46 -15.14 3.98
C ALA A 45 10.43 -15.51 5.11
N ALA A 46 11.29 -14.58 5.52
CA ALA A 46 12.24 -14.75 6.62
C ALA A 46 11.53 -15.02 7.95
N ALA A 47 10.44 -14.30 8.22
CA ALA A 47 9.63 -14.51 9.43
C ALA A 47 9.01 -15.91 9.50
N TYR A 48 8.72 -16.53 8.35
CA TYR A 48 8.26 -17.93 8.25
C TYR A 48 9.41 -18.95 8.15
N GLY A 49 10.66 -18.53 8.34
CA GLY A 49 11.83 -19.43 8.35
C GLY A 49 12.31 -19.87 6.97
N MET A 50 11.93 -19.17 5.90
CA MET A 50 12.36 -19.49 4.55
C MET A 50 13.81 -19.07 4.30
N ASP A 51 14.56 -19.86 3.52
CA ASP A 51 15.88 -19.46 3.03
C ASP A 51 15.75 -18.38 1.95
N LEU A 52 16.26 -17.18 2.23
CA LEU A 52 16.23 -16.06 1.30
C LEU A 52 17.20 -16.21 0.11
N GLN A 53 18.15 -17.14 0.19
CA GLN A 53 19.08 -17.44 -0.90
C GLN A 53 18.55 -18.51 -1.86
N ASP A 54 17.45 -19.18 -1.51
CA ASP A 54 16.81 -20.16 -2.37
C ASP A 54 16.31 -19.48 -3.68
N PRO A 55 16.76 -19.93 -4.86
CA PRO A 55 16.33 -19.35 -6.14
C PRO A 55 14.81 -19.41 -6.35
N ALA A 56 14.09 -20.30 -5.66
CA ALA A 56 12.62 -20.37 -5.72
C ALA A 56 11.95 -19.08 -5.22
N ARG A 57 12.58 -18.31 -4.32
CA ARG A 57 11.99 -17.08 -3.74
C ARG A 57 11.57 -16.07 -4.81
N LYS A 58 12.32 -15.99 -5.92
CA LYS A 58 11.98 -15.10 -7.05
C LYS A 58 10.65 -15.47 -7.70
N GLY A 59 10.39 -16.77 -7.87
CA GLY A 59 9.13 -17.26 -8.41
C GLY A 59 7.97 -17.06 -7.44
N GLU A 60 8.22 -17.23 -6.15
CA GLU A 60 7.23 -17.01 -5.09
C GLU A 60 6.81 -15.55 -5.00
N VAL A 61 7.75 -14.60 -5.08
CA VAL A 61 7.42 -13.17 -5.15
C VAL A 61 6.46 -12.91 -6.30
N LEU A 62 6.76 -13.40 -7.52
CA LEU A 62 5.87 -13.22 -8.66
C LEU A 62 4.49 -13.86 -8.43
N ALA A 63 4.44 -15.04 -7.81
CA ALA A 63 3.19 -15.71 -7.48
C ALA A 63 2.36 -14.91 -6.46
N ILE A 64 3.00 -14.40 -5.41
CA ILE A 64 2.37 -13.58 -4.37
C ILE A 64 1.83 -12.27 -4.94
N PHE A 65 2.57 -11.60 -5.83
CA PHE A 65 2.06 -10.46 -6.59
C PHE A 65 0.83 -10.84 -7.42
N GLY A 66 0.85 -12.00 -8.07
CA GLY A 66 -0.30 -12.52 -8.82
C GLY A 66 -1.52 -12.79 -7.93
N LEU A 67 -1.32 -13.36 -6.73
CA LEU A 67 -2.37 -13.63 -5.75
C LEU A 67 -2.96 -12.34 -5.16
N ALA A 68 -2.11 -11.36 -4.85
CA ALA A 68 -2.53 -10.08 -4.30
C ALA A 68 -3.32 -9.22 -5.30
N LEU A 69 -3.07 -9.40 -6.60
CA LEU A 69 -3.60 -8.52 -7.66
C LEU A 69 -4.62 -9.18 -8.60
N GLY A 70 -4.79 -10.50 -8.57
CA GLY A 70 -5.36 -11.25 -9.69
C GLY A 70 -6.69 -11.96 -9.43
N GLY A 71 -7.57 -11.95 -10.44
CA GLY A 71 -8.70 -12.88 -10.63
C GLY A 71 -9.76 -12.34 -11.58
N SER A 72 -10.61 -11.41 -11.13
CA SER A 72 -11.75 -10.90 -11.90
C SER A 72 -11.46 -9.61 -12.72
N ASN A 73 -10.52 -8.77 -12.28
CA ASN A 73 -9.98 -7.66 -13.11
C ASN A 73 -8.85 -8.12 -14.03
N ALA A 74 -8.10 -9.18 -13.65
CA ALA A 74 -7.10 -9.82 -14.51
C ALA A 74 -7.74 -10.59 -15.68
N MET A 75 -8.92 -11.19 -15.51
CA MET A 75 -9.71 -11.75 -16.62
C MET A 75 -10.31 -10.67 -17.53
N LYS A 76 -10.76 -9.53 -17.00
CA LYS A 76 -11.15 -8.35 -17.82
C LYS A 76 -9.96 -7.72 -18.55
N ALA A 77 -8.74 -7.95 -18.05
CA ALA A 77 -7.47 -7.58 -18.68
C ALA A 77 -6.81 -8.71 -19.51
N GLY A 78 -7.47 -9.87 -19.69
CA GLY A 78 -7.04 -10.92 -20.61
C GLY A 78 -5.93 -11.86 -20.13
N LEU A 79 -5.73 -12.05 -18.82
CA LEU A 79 -4.62 -12.85 -18.28
C LEU A 79 -5.09 -14.14 -17.58
N GLY A 80 -5.62 -15.07 -18.38
CA GLY A 80 -5.87 -16.44 -17.94
C GLY A 80 -4.54 -17.12 -17.57
N PHE A 81 -4.39 -17.43 -16.27
CA PHE A 81 -3.54 -18.48 -15.71
C PHE A 81 -2.15 -18.66 -16.37
N LEU A 82 -1.15 -17.93 -15.85
CA LEU A 82 0.29 -18.25 -15.89
C LEU A 82 0.78 -19.04 -17.12
N ARG A 83 0.98 -18.37 -18.25
CA ARG A 83 2.02 -18.76 -19.22
C ARG A 83 2.32 -17.60 -20.17
N ASN A 84 3.51 -17.01 -20.00
CA ASN A 84 4.25 -16.23 -20.99
C ASN A 84 3.87 -14.76 -21.27
N VAL A 85 3.72 -13.88 -20.26
CA VAL A 85 3.70 -12.42 -20.54
C VAL A 85 4.39 -11.62 -19.42
N PRO A 86 5.25 -10.62 -19.75
CA PRO A 86 5.75 -9.63 -18.79
C PRO A 86 4.56 -8.95 -18.11
N LEU A 87 4.68 -8.57 -16.83
CA LEU A 87 3.67 -7.77 -16.12
C LEU A 87 3.35 -6.49 -16.91
N ALA A 88 2.34 -6.56 -17.78
CA ALA A 88 1.89 -5.48 -18.63
C ALA A 88 0.41 -5.25 -18.33
N GLY A 89 0.11 -4.06 -17.79
CA GLY A 89 -1.18 -3.41 -18.06
C GLY A 89 -2.23 -3.38 -16.95
N ALA A 90 -1.98 -3.87 -15.74
CA ALA A 90 -2.80 -3.45 -14.60
C ALA A 90 -2.20 -2.17 -14.00
N MET A 91 -2.41 -1.05 -14.69
CA MET A 91 -2.14 0.28 -14.15
C MET A 91 -3.18 0.53 -13.03
N ILE A 92 -2.98 -0.06 -11.85
CA ILE A 92 -3.51 0.53 -10.62
C ILE A 92 -2.63 1.77 -10.41
N GLY A 93 -2.97 2.84 -11.13
CA GLY A 93 -2.13 4.01 -11.26
C GLY A 93 -1.84 4.61 -9.89
N ALA A 94 -0.57 4.62 -9.51
CA ALA A 94 0.07 5.50 -8.51
C ALA A 94 -0.60 5.69 -7.13
N SER A 95 -1.77 5.12 -6.84
CA SER A 95 -2.54 5.31 -5.59
C SER A 95 -2.03 4.45 -4.42
N THR A 96 -0.88 3.80 -4.63
CA THR A 96 -0.53 2.48 -4.12
C THR A 96 0.78 2.50 -3.35
N ASN A 97 0.71 2.90 -2.07
CA ASN A 97 1.71 2.41 -1.12
C ASN A 97 1.04 1.59 -0.02
N ALA A 98 0.14 2.17 0.79
CA ALA A 98 -0.54 1.43 1.85
C ALA A 98 -1.39 0.26 1.32
N THR A 99 -2.38 0.51 0.46
CA THR A 99 -3.27 -0.55 -0.09
C THR A 99 -2.47 -1.69 -0.74
N MET A 100 -1.44 -1.37 -1.52
CA MET A 100 -0.59 -2.38 -2.15
C MET A 100 0.25 -3.15 -1.13
N LEU A 101 0.85 -2.47 -0.16
CA LEU A 101 1.62 -3.11 0.92
C LEU A 101 0.72 -4.05 1.74
N TYR A 102 -0.50 -3.64 2.07
CA TYR A 102 -1.45 -4.47 2.81
C TYR A 102 -1.90 -5.67 1.99
N ALA A 103 -2.33 -5.47 0.74
CA ALA A 103 -2.77 -6.57 -0.12
C ALA A 103 -1.65 -7.58 -0.37
N LEU A 104 -0.45 -7.08 -0.69
CA LEU A 104 0.71 -7.92 -0.94
C LEU A 104 1.21 -8.60 0.34
N GLY A 105 1.22 -7.89 1.48
CA GLY A 105 1.59 -8.44 2.77
C GLY A 105 0.63 -9.54 3.23
N TYR A 106 -0.68 -9.34 3.02
CA TYR A 106 -1.71 -10.35 3.29
C TYR A 106 -1.49 -11.61 2.44
N ALA A 107 -1.34 -11.45 1.12
CA ALA A 107 -1.11 -12.57 0.21
C ALA A 107 0.20 -13.31 0.51
N ALA A 108 1.27 -12.57 0.86
CA ALA A 108 2.55 -13.16 1.26
C ALA A 108 2.41 -14.00 2.53
N ARG A 109 1.76 -13.45 3.57
CA ARG A 109 1.51 -14.16 4.82
C ARG A 109 0.75 -15.45 4.56
N GLU A 110 -0.38 -15.37 3.88
CA GLU A 110 -1.21 -16.54 3.57
C GLU A 110 -0.46 -17.58 2.72
N PHE A 111 0.35 -17.14 1.75
CA PHE A 111 1.16 -18.02 0.92
C PHE A 111 2.19 -18.79 1.76
N TYR A 112 2.98 -18.10 2.58
CA TYR A 112 4.02 -18.75 3.39
C TYR A 112 3.44 -19.57 4.53
N GLU A 113 2.34 -19.13 5.13
CA GLU A 113 1.61 -19.90 6.14
C GLU A 113 1.07 -21.21 5.56
N ALA A 114 0.46 -21.16 4.37
CA ALA A 114 0.03 -22.36 3.66
C ALA A 114 1.20 -23.29 3.34
N LYS A 115 2.32 -22.73 2.88
CA LYS A 115 3.53 -23.50 2.55
C LYS A 115 4.07 -24.26 3.76
N VAL A 116 4.15 -23.60 4.92
CA VAL A 116 4.57 -24.23 6.20
C VAL A 116 3.55 -25.27 6.67
N ARG A 117 2.25 -24.93 6.62
CA ARG A 117 1.17 -25.81 7.09
C ARG A 117 1.06 -27.10 6.28
N GLU A 118 1.28 -27.01 4.97
CA GLU A 118 1.20 -28.16 4.06
C GLU A 118 2.51 -28.95 3.97
N ASP A 119 3.59 -28.46 4.62
CA ASP A 119 4.96 -28.99 4.51
C ASP A 119 5.35 -29.23 3.04
N ALA A 120 5.01 -28.26 2.19
CA ALA A 120 5.09 -28.39 0.75
C ALA A 120 6.07 -27.39 0.15
N ALA A 121 6.66 -27.74 -1.00
CA ALA A 121 7.47 -26.80 -1.76
C ALA A 121 6.64 -25.61 -2.29
N GLN A 122 5.35 -25.81 -2.54
CA GLN A 122 4.37 -24.79 -2.94
C GLN A 122 2.99 -25.17 -2.37
N PRO A 123 2.16 -24.20 -1.99
CA PRO A 123 0.78 -24.49 -1.60
C PRO A 123 0.00 -25.18 -2.72
N GLY A 124 -0.92 -26.08 -2.35
CA GLY A 124 -1.81 -26.76 -3.28
C GLY A 124 -2.70 -25.78 -4.07
N THR A 125 -3.13 -26.20 -5.27
CA THR A 125 -3.94 -25.37 -6.17
C THR A 125 -5.22 -24.83 -5.52
N GLU A 126 -5.92 -25.65 -4.75
CA GLU A 126 -7.14 -25.23 -4.04
C GLU A 126 -6.83 -24.16 -2.98
N THR A 127 -5.73 -24.33 -2.24
CA THR A 127 -5.25 -23.33 -1.29
C THR A 127 -4.89 -22.03 -1.99
N LEU A 128 -4.17 -22.09 -3.11
CA LEU A 128 -3.83 -20.89 -3.90
C LEU A 128 -5.08 -20.16 -4.40
N GLN A 129 -6.11 -20.88 -4.85
CA GLN A 129 -7.39 -20.28 -5.25
C GLN A 129 -8.11 -19.62 -4.06
N ALA A 130 -8.08 -20.24 -2.88
CA ALA A 130 -8.67 -19.67 -1.67
C ALA A 130 -7.93 -18.38 -1.24
N ILE A 131 -6.58 -18.41 -1.24
CA ILE A 131 -5.75 -17.23 -0.96
C ILE A 131 -6.05 -16.11 -1.94
N GLN A 132 -6.20 -16.44 -3.23
CA GLN A 132 -6.53 -15.47 -4.27
C GLN A 132 -7.89 -14.79 -4.00
N GLN A 133 -8.96 -15.58 -3.82
CA GLN A 133 -10.30 -15.03 -3.56
C GLN A 133 -10.34 -14.18 -2.29
N GLN A 134 -9.60 -14.58 -1.27
CA GLN A 134 -9.54 -13.84 -0.02
C GLN A 134 -8.70 -12.55 -0.16
N SER A 135 -7.63 -12.59 -0.96
CA SER A 135 -6.83 -11.42 -1.30
C SER A 135 -7.64 -10.38 -2.09
N GLU A 136 -8.51 -10.80 -3.02
CA GLU A 136 -9.43 -9.90 -3.72
C GLU A 136 -10.38 -9.18 -2.75
N LYS A 137 -11.01 -9.93 -1.83
CA LYS A 137 -11.89 -9.32 -0.80
C LYS A 137 -11.14 -8.35 0.09
N TYR A 138 -9.91 -8.71 0.47
CA TYR A 138 -9.09 -7.86 1.32
C TYR A 138 -8.63 -6.60 0.58
N LEU A 139 -8.34 -6.71 -0.72
CA LEU A 139 -8.03 -5.56 -1.58
C LEU A 139 -9.21 -4.58 -1.64
N ASP A 140 -10.45 -5.07 -1.77
CA ASP A 140 -11.64 -4.22 -1.74
C ASP A 140 -11.75 -3.44 -0.41
N VAL A 141 -11.48 -4.11 0.72
CA VAL A 141 -11.43 -3.47 2.04
C VAL A 141 -10.33 -2.40 2.08
N ALA A 142 -9.13 -2.71 1.58
CA ALA A 142 -8.01 -1.78 1.57
C ALA A 142 -8.24 -0.56 0.68
N ILE A 143 -8.95 -0.72 -0.44
CA ILE A 143 -9.38 0.38 -1.32
C ILE A 143 -10.41 1.25 -0.59
N ALA A 144 -11.38 0.65 0.09
CA ALA A 144 -12.37 1.39 0.88
C ALA A 144 -11.71 2.19 2.02
N GLN A 145 -10.73 1.58 2.71
CA GLN A 145 -9.99 2.25 3.78
C GLN A 145 -9.11 3.40 3.27
N GLN A 146 -8.54 3.29 2.07
CA GLN A 146 -7.84 4.41 1.45
C GLN A 146 -8.75 5.63 1.27
N ALA A 147 -10.02 5.42 0.91
CA ALA A 147 -10.98 6.53 0.80
C ALA A 147 -11.26 7.19 2.16
N VAL A 148 -11.38 6.40 3.24
CA VAL A 148 -11.51 6.92 4.62
C VAL A 148 -10.26 7.71 5.02
N MET A 149 -9.07 7.18 4.72
CA MET A 149 -7.80 7.87 4.97
C MET A 149 -7.72 9.21 4.24
N ASP A 150 -8.09 9.25 2.96
CA ASP A 150 -8.11 10.49 2.16
C ASP A 150 -9.03 11.54 2.78
N GLN A 151 -10.21 11.14 3.26
CA GLN A 151 -11.14 12.02 3.98
C GLN A 151 -10.58 12.52 5.32
N ILE A 152 -9.86 11.68 6.07
CA ILE A 152 -9.22 12.11 7.31
C ILE A 152 -8.09 13.11 7.01
N MET A 153 -7.31 12.89 5.93
CA MET A 153 -6.28 13.82 5.50
C MET A 153 -6.84 15.20 5.15
N VAL A 154 -8.09 15.31 4.69
CA VAL A 154 -8.77 16.60 4.48
C VAL A 154 -8.77 17.43 5.77
N HIS A 155 -9.04 16.84 6.93
CA HIS A 155 -9.04 17.55 8.21
C HIS A 155 -7.66 18.08 8.57
N THR A 156 -6.61 17.29 8.34
CA THR A 156 -5.22 17.72 8.52
C THR A 156 -4.86 18.87 7.58
N ILE A 157 -5.26 18.80 6.32
CA ILE A 157 -5.01 19.84 5.32
C ILE A 157 -5.71 21.14 5.69
N LEU A 158 -6.99 21.08 6.09
CA LEU A 158 -7.74 22.26 6.53
C LEU A 158 -7.13 22.88 7.79
N ALA A 159 -6.62 22.06 8.71
CA ALA A 159 -5.90 22.54 9.89
C ALA A 159 -4.55 23.18 9.52
N SER A 160 -3.83 22.62 8.54
CA SER A 160 -2.50 23.09 8.11
C SER A 160 -2.55 24.33 7.22
N TYR A 161 -3.69 24.56 6.56
CA TYR A 161 -3.86 25.62 5.57
C TYR A 161 -5.20 26.37 5.73
N PRO A 162 -5.49 26.95 6.92
CA PRO A 162 -6.82 27.48 7.24
C PRO A 162 -7.28 28.65 6.36
N ASN A 163 -6.34 29.33 5.69
CA ASN A 163 -6.60 30.54 4.90
C ASN A 163 -6.23 30.39 3.41
N LYS A 164 -5.90 29.19 2.94
CA LYS A 164 -5.53 28.94 1.54
C LYS A 164 -6.62 28.16 0.82
N ASN A 165 -6.79 28.44 -0.47
CA ASN A 165 -7.68 27.66 -1.33
C ASN A 165 -6.97 26.43 -1.88
N TRP A 166 -7.74 25.49 -2.45
CA TRP A 166 -7.21 24.24 -3.00
C TRP A 166 -6.10 24.47 -4.03
N GLU A 167 -6.28 25.45 -4.92
CA GLU A 167 -5.33 25.76 -5.98
C GLU A 167 -3.97 26.22 -5.45
N ASP A 168 -3.96 26.90 -4.30
CA ASP A 168 -2.75 27.42 -3.66
C ASP A 168 -1.99 26.32 -2.90
N ILE A 169 -2.70 25.34 -2.33
CA ILE A 169 -2.09 24.24 -1.56
C ILE A 169 -1.66 23.06 -2.43
N LEU A 170 -2.28 22.88 -3.61
CA LEU A 170 -2.03 21.74 -4.48
C LEU A 170 -0.54 21.54 -4.84
N PRO A 171 0.25 22.59 -5.15
CA PRO A 171 1.69 22.43 -5.40
C PRO A 171 2.46 21.90 -4.18
N GLU A 172 2.12 22.35 -2.97
CA GLU A 172 2.77 21.91 -1.73
C GLU A 172 2.43 20.45 -1.44
N LEU A 173 1.17 20.06 -1.60
CA LEU A 173 0.72 18.67 -1.43
C LEU A 173 1.34 17.71 -2.45
N LYS A 174 1.58 18.17 -3.68
CA LYS A 174 2.31 17.39 -4.70
C LYS A 174 3.78 17.18 -4.32
N ALA A 175 4.42 18.17 -3.69
CA ALA A 175 5.80 18.05 -3.22
C ALA A 175 5.95 17.00 -2.11
N LEU A 176 4.89 16.73 -1.35
CA LEU A 176 4.82 15.64 -0.35
C LEU A 176 4.64 14.25 -0.97
N GLN A 177 4.64 14.15 -2.31
CA GLN A 177 4.45 12.91 -3.07
C GLN A 177 3.12 12.20 -2.74
N LEU A 178 2.08 12.96 -2.43
CA LEU A 178 0.72 12.41 -2.36
C LEU A 178 0.31 11.96 -3.76
N ASN A 179 -0.32 10.79 -3.82
CA ASN A 179 -0.72 10.22 -5.10
C ASN A 179 -1.88 11.00 -5.75
N ALA A 180 -1.96 10.93 -7.08
CA ALA A 180 -2.94 11.71 -7.86
C ALA A 180 -4.41 11.34 -7.54
N ASP A 181 -4.72 10.08 -7.24
CA ASP A 181 -6.08 9.65 -6.92
C ASP A 181 -6.55 10.22 -5.57
N SER A 182 -5.70 10.11 -4.54
CA SER A 182 -5.89 10.73 -3.23
C SER A 182 -6.04 12.24 -3.36
N LEU A 183 -5.19 12.91 -4.15
CA LEU A 183 -5.32 14.36 -4.38
C LEU A 183 -6.68 14.71 -5.00
N ASN A 184 -7.17 13.94 -5.97
CA ASN A 184 -8.50 14.15 -6.57
C ASN A 184 -9.63 13.93 -5.57
N LYS A 185 -9.54 12.88 -4.73
CA LYS A 185 -10.53 12.58 -3.69
C LYS A 185 -10.54 13.65 -2.60
N ILE A 186 -9.37 14.10 -2.16
CA ILE A 186 -9.23 15.21 -1.21
C ILE A 186 -9.88 16.47 -1.81
N ALA A 187 -9.56 16.83 -3.06
CA ALA A 187 -10.12 17.99 -3.73
C ALA A 187 -11.66 17.96 -3.78
N ALA A 188 -12.24 16.78 -4.02
CA ALA A 188 -13.69 16.61 -4.10
C ALA A 188 -14.40 16.82 -2.75
N ASN A 189 -13.70 16.58 -1.63
CA ASN A 189 -14.31 16.58 -0.29
C ASN A 189 -13.91 17.77 0.58
N ILE A 190 -12.84 18.50 0.23
CA ILE A 190 -12.29 19.59 1.06
C ILE A 190 -13.29 20.72 1.39
N LYS A 191 -14.29 20.93 0.53
CA LYS A 191 -15.32 21.97 0.74
C LYS A 191 -16.38 21.59 1.76
N SER A 192 -16.61 20.29 1.97
CA SER A 192 -17.65 19.78 2.85
C SER A 192 -17.21 18.43 3.41
N PRO A 193 -16.17 18.39 4.27
CA PRO A 193 -15.65 17.15 4.81
C PRO A 193 -16.68 16.47 5.71
N GLU A 194 -16.69 15.15 5.67
CA GLU A 194 -17.40 14.35 6.68
C GLU A 194 -16.79 14.60 8.08
N PRO A 195 -17.58 14.56 9.17
CA PRO A 195 -17.04 14.76 10.52
C PRO A 195 -15.90 13.79 10.86
N LEU A 196 -14.83 14.32 11.47
CA LEU A 196 -13.63 13.54 11.79
C LEU A 196 -13.95 12.30 12.66
N ASP A 197 -14.80 12.44 13.67
CA ASP A 197 -15.15 11.33 14.56
C ASP A 197 -15.83 10.17 13.81
N ALA A 198 -16.72 10.49 12.87
CA ALA A 198 -17.42 9.48 12.06
C ALA A 198 -16.44 8.73 11.12
N LEU A 199 -15.45 9.44 10.58
CA LEU A 199 -14.40 8.84 9.77
C LEU A 199 -13.47 7.96 10.62
N LEU A 200 -13.09 8.41 11.82
CA LEU A 200 -12.28 7.64 12.75
C LEU A 200 -12.98 6.37 13.23
N ASP A 201 -14.32 6.37 13.34
CA ASP A 201 -15.09 5.16 13.64
C ASP A 201 -15.02 4.12 12.51
N GLN A 202 -14.97 4.57 11.26
CA GLN A 202 -14.86 3.72 10.06
C GLN A 202 -13.42 3.24 9.78
N LEU A 203 -12.43 3.91 10.35
CA LEU A 203 -11.01 3.59 10.15
C LEU A 203 -10.67 2.24 10.80
N ASN A 204 -10.18 1.33 9.97
CA ASN A 204 -9.61 0.07 10.41
C ASN A 204 -8.23 0.31 11.07
N PRO A 205 -7.95 -0.28 12.25
CA PRO A 205 -6.68 -0.18 12.98
C PRO A 205 -5.45 -0.31 12.10
N ASP A 206 -5.46 -1.28 11.18
CA ASP A 206 -4.29 -1.61 10.38
C ASP A 206 -3.83 -0.39 9.57
N PHE A 207 -4.76 0.46 9.15
CA PHE A 207 -4.52 1.64 8.32
C PHE A 207 -4.19 2.91 9.11
N ALA A 208 -4.35 2.89 10.43
CA ALA A 208 -4.21 4.10 11.25
C ALA A 208 -2.75 4.56 11.41
N VAL A 209 -1.77 3.64 11.45
CA VAL A 209 -0.34 3.98 11.51
C VAL A 209 0.14 4.70 10.24
N PRO A 210 -0.06 4.16 9.01
CA PRO A 210 0.34 4.87 7.79
C PRO A 210 -0.45 6.16 7.56
N LEU A 211 -1.71 6.23 8.03
CA LEU A 211 -2.47 7.48 8.03
C LEU A 211 -1.82 8.53 8.93
N LEU A 212 -1.50 8.18 10.18
CA LEU A 212 -0.86 9.08 11.14
C LEU A 212 0.46 9.63 10.58
N ALA A 213 1.28 8.77 9.98
CA ALA A 213 2.53 9.17 9.35
C ALA A 213 2.32 10.18 8.20
N GLN A 214 1.28 9.99 7.38
CA GLN A 214 0.92 10.95 6.33
C GLN A 214 0.41 12.27 6.90
N CYS A 215 -0.50 12.23 7.86
CA CYS A 215 -1.01 13.45 8.51
C CYS A 215 0.12 14.24 9.18
N ARG A 216 1.06 13.56 9.85
CA ARG A 216 2.22 14.22 10.46
C ARG A 216 3.10 14.90 9.42
N ARG A 217 3.40 14.23 8.29
CA ARG A 217 4.16 14.85 7.19
C ARG A 217 3.49 16.10 6.62
N ILE A 218 2.17 16.12 6.55
CA ILE A 218 1.42 17.31 6.11
C ILE A 218 1.53 18.42 7.17
N ALA A 219 1.28 18.11 8.45
CA ALA A 219 1.35 19.08 9.54
C ALA A 219 2.75 19.70 9.70
N GLU A 220 3.81 18.91 9.53
CA GLU A 220 5.19 19.39 9.63
C GLU A 220 5.66 20.14 8.36
N SER A 221 4.89 20.12 7.27
CA SER A 221 5.34 20.68 5.98
C SER A 221 5.38 22.21 5.94
N ASN A 222 4.62 22.88 6.80
CA ASN A 222 4.49 24.34 6.85
C ASN A 222 5.27 24.96 8.04
N GLY A 223 5.95 24.15 8.88
CA GLY A 223 6.69 24.61 10.06
C GLY A 223 6.42 23.78 11.31
N GLU A 224 6.28 24.45 12.46
CA GLU A 224 5.92 23.80 13.72
C GLU A 224 4.45 23.38 13.72
N VAL A 225 4.18 22.19 14.28
CA VAL A 225 2.83 21.63 14.37
C VAL A 225 1.94 22.53 15.23
N SER A 226 0.85 23.04 14.65
CA SER A 226 -0.11 23.92 15.31
C SER A 226 -1.10 23.15 16.20
N GLU A 227 -1.76 23.84 17.14
CA GLU A 227 -2.77 23.19 18.00
C GLU A 227 -3.91 22.51 17.21
N PRO A 228 -4.47 23.11 16.14
CA PRO A 228 -5.46 22.43 15.31
C PRO A 228 -4.94 21.15 14.65
N GLU A 229 -3.71 21.15 14.15
CA GLU A 229 -3.08 19.96 13.56
C GLU A 229 -2.86 18.88 14.63
N GLN A 230 -2.32 19.27 15.79
CA GLN A 230 -2.08 18.36 16.89
C GLN A 230 -3.37 17.67 17.34
N ARG A 231 -4.52 18.37 17.36
CA ARG A 231 -5.82 17.75 17.68
C ARG A 231 -6.19 16.63 16.71
N VAL A 232 -5.94 16.79 15.41
CA VAL A 232 -6.21 15.74 14.43
C VAL A 232 -5.28 14.55 14.65
N LEU A 233 -3.99 14.80 14.88
CA LEU A 233 -3.00 13.75 15.15
C LEU A 233 -3.33 12.98 16.43
N ASP A 234 -3.70 13.68 17.50
CA ASP A 234 -4.09 13.08 18.78
C ASP A 234 -5.37 12.25 18.65
N ALA A 235 -6.35 12.68 17.84
CA ALA A 235 -7.56 11.90 17.60
C ALA A 235 -7.26 10.56 16.91
N ILE A 236 -6.35 10.56 15.93
CA ILE A 236 -5.87 9.33 15.26
C ILE A 236 -5.10 8.44 16.26
N LEU A 237 -4.21 9.02 17.07
CA LEU A 237 -3.45 8.30 18.10
C LEU A 237 -4.35 7.69 19.17
N GLN A 238 -5.40 8.40 19.59
CA GLN A 238 -6.38 7.85 20.54
C GLN A 238 -7.13 6.66 19.96
N LYS A 239 -7.47 6.68 18.66
CA LYS A 239 -8.10 5.53 17.98
C LYS A 239 -7.18 4.30 18.03
N LEU A 240 -5.89 4.49 17.73
CA LEU A 240 -4.86 3.44 17.84
C LEU A 240 -4.81 2.85 19.26
N ASN A 241 -4.63 3.70 20.27
CA ASN A 241 -4.46 3.27 21.65
C ASN A 241 -5.71 2.57 22.24
N ARG A 242 -6.92 2.95 21.82
CA ARG A 242 -8.15 2.28 22.29
C ARG A 242 -8.27 0.83 21.81
N GLN A 243 -7.63 0.49 20.70
CA GLN A 243 -7.71 -0.87 20.13
C GLN A 243 -6.69 -1.82 20.76
N ASP A 244 -5.51 -1.33 21.14
CA ASP A 244 -4.53 -2.10 21.92
C ASP A 244 -5.09 -2.58 23.26
N VAL A 245 -5.91 -1.75 23.92
CA VAL A 245 -6.55 -2.11 25.19
C VAL A 245 -7.65 -3.16 25.01
N ALA A 246 -8.38 -3.14 23.88
CA ALA A 246 -9.43 -4.12 23.61
C ALA A 246 -8.87 -5.51 23.25
N GLY A 247 -7.70 -5.58 22.60
CA GLY A 247 -7.03 -6.83 22.22
C GLY A 247 -6.35 -7.60 23.36
N ILE A 248 -6.14 -6.98 24.53
CA ILE A 248 -5.58 -7.62 25.73
C ILE A 248 -6.67 -8.33 26.57
N SER A 249 -7.94 -8.08 26.25
CA SER A 249 -9.11 -8.59 27.00
C SER A 249 -9.89 -9.71 26.30
N ALA A 250 -9.30 -10.40 25.31
CA ALA A 250 -9.91 -11.55 24.62
C ALA A 250 -9.08 -12.82 24.79
#